data_AF-A0A953MYC3-F1
#
_entry.id   AF-A0A953MYC3-F1
#
_cell.length_a   1.000
_cell.length_b   1.000
_cell.length_c   1.000
_cell.angle_alpha   90.00
_cell.angle_beta   90.00
_cell.angle_gamma   90.00
#
_symmetry.space_group_name_H-M   'P 1'
#
loop_
_entity.id
_entity.type
_entity.pdbx_description
1 polymer ?
#
loop_
_entity_poly.entity_id
_entity_poly.type
_entity_poly.pdbx_seq_one_letter_code
_entity_poly.pdbx_strand_id
1 'polypeptide(L)' 'MKKKQNTLKDLTPLELEDKLQSERDTLGKLRFNHAVSPVESPAQLRSARKNVARILTEMRRREIANTAQA' A
#
# COMPACT_ATOMS: atom_id res chain seq x y z
N MET A 1 17.96 -6.32 -13.58
CA MET A 1 17.59 -7.33 -12.57
C MET A 1 16.12 -7.15 -12.20
N LYS A 2 15.24 -8.11 -12.52
CA LYS A 2 13.82 -8.06 -12.12
C LYS A 2 13.72 -8.32 -10.62
N LYS A 3 13.50 -7.28 -9.81
CA LYS A 3 13.13 -7.42 -8.40
C LYS A 3 11.86 -8.27 -8.39
N LYS A 4 11.92 -9.51 -7.85
CA LYS A 4 10.72 -10.28 -7.49
C LYS A 4 9.91 -9.37 -6.58
N GLN A 5 8.91 -8.70 -7.13
CA GLN A 5 7.93 -8.01 -6.31
C GLN A 5 7.15 -9.13 -5.65
N ASN A 6 7.43 -9.43 -4.38
CA ASN A 6 6.55 -10.26 -3.56
C ASN A 6 5.13 -9.78 -3.84
N THR A 7 4.36 -10.64 -4.48
CA THR A 7 3.01 -10.27 -4.85
C THR A 7 2.26 -10.14 -3.54
N LEU A 8 1.33 -9.20 -3.42
CA LEU A 8 0.59 -8.99 -2.15
C LEU A 8 -0.10 -10.27 -1.64
N LYS A 9 -0.26 -11.26 -2.53
CA LYS A 9 -0.78 -12.60 -2.26
C LYS A 9 0.16 -13.47 -1.41
N ASP A 10 1.48 -13.24 -1.50
CA ASP A 10 2.50 -14.05 -0.81
C ASP A 10 2.68 -13.64 0.65
N LEU A 11 2.12 -12.49 1.06
CA LEU A 11 2.23 -11.95 2.41
C LEU A 11 1.14 -12.53 3.32
N THR A 12 1.51 -12.81 4.56
CA THR A 12 0.56 -13.17 5.63
C THR A 12 -0.37 -11.98 5.95
N PRO A 13 -1.54 -12.20 6.58
CA PRO A 13 -2.42 -11.10 6.97
C PRO A 13 -1.73 -10.07 7.88
N LEU A 14 -0.90 -10.52 8.83
CA LEU A 14 -0.15 -9.65 9.72
C LEU A 14 0.88 -8.80 8.95
N GLU A 15 1.65 -9.42 8.06
CA GLU A 15 2.63 -8.69 7.24
C GLU A 15 1.97 -7.69 6.28
N LEU A 16 0.73 -7.96 5.81
CA LEU A 16 -0.04 -7.00 5.02
C LEU A 16 -0.44 -5.77 5.83
N GLU A 17 -0.83 -5.95 7.09
CA GLU A 17 -1.15 -4.84 8.00
C GLU A 17 0.10 -4.00 8.33
N ASP A 18 1.22 -4.63 8.65
CA ASP A 18 2.49 -3.94 8.89
C ASP A 18 2.92 -3.14 7.66
N LYS A 19 2.78 -3.75 6.47
CA LYS A 19 3.10 -3.10 5.21
C LYS A 19 2.14 -1.94 4.92
N LEU A 20 0.85 -2.10 5.19
CA LEU A 20 -0.14 -1.03 5.06
C LEU A 20 0.24 0.17 5.93
N GLN A 21 0.65 -0.06 7.18
CA GLN A 21 1.04 0.99 8.09
C GLN A 21 2.28 1.74 7.57
N SER A 22 3.31 1.01 7.14
CA SER A 22 4.53 1.61 6.59
C SER A 22 4.28 2.46 5.32
N GLU A 23 3.39 2.00 4.44
CA GLU A 23 3.03 2.71 3.20
C GLU A 23 2.16 3.95 3.50
N ARG A 24 1.31 3.89 4.53
CA ARG A 24 0.55 5.06 5.02
C ARG A 24 1.45 6.13 5.60
N ASP A 25 2.43 5.75 6.41
CA ASP A 25 3.40 6.69 6.98
C ASP A 25 4.23 7.35 5.89
N THR A 26 4.65 6.55 4.90
CA THR A 26 5.36 7.05 3.71
C THR A 26 4.51 8.04 2.91
N LEU A 27 3.24 7.72 2.67
CA LEU A 27 2.31 8.63 2.01
C LEU A 27 2.10 9.92 2.81
N GLY A 28 2.03 9.84 4.15
CA GLY A 28 1.94 10.98 5.04
C GLY A 28 3.14 11.92 4.90
N LYS A 29 4.35 11.36 4.93
CA LYS A 29 5.60 12.11 4.72
C LYS A 29 5.64 12.76 3.34
N LEU A 30 5.31 12.03 2.27
CA LEU A 30 5.27 12.58 0.91
C LEU A 30 4.24 13.72 0.78
N ARG A 31 3.08 13.61 1.43
CA ARG A 31 2.07 14.68 1.44
C ARG A 31 2.58 15.92 2.17
N PHE A 32 3.23 15.75 3.32
CA PHE A 32 3.81 16.84 4.08
C PHE A 32 4.92 17.53 3.29
N ASN A 33 5.88 16.75 2.77
CA ASN A 33 6.96 17.25 1.94
C ASN A 33 6.44 18.02 0.73
N HIS A 34 5.44 17.49 0.02
CA HIS A 34 4.85 18.16 -1.13
C HIS A 34 4.13 19.47 -0.76
N ALA A 35 3.50 19.52 0.41
CA ALA A 35 2.85 20.74 0.91
C ALA A 35 3.85 21.82 1.33
N VAL A 36 5.00 21.42 1.89
CA VAL A 36 6.07 22.33 2.33
C VAL A 36 6.96 22.75 1.16
N SER A 37 7.23 21.85 0.22
CA SER A 37 8.03 22.07 -0.97
C SER A 37 7.42 21.34 -2.18
N PRO A 38 6.75 22.06 -3.10
CA PRO A 38 6.10 21.46 -4.26
C PRO A 38 7.08 20.89 -5.31
N VAL A 39 8.39 20.92 -5.04
CA VAL A 39 9.45 20.37 -5.91
C VAL A 39 9.37 18.84 -5.99
N GLU A 40 8.73 18.17 -5.02
CA GLU A 40 8.54 16.72 -5.09
C GLU A 40 7.59 16.30 -6.24
N SER A 41 7.99 15.25 -6.96
CA SER A 41 7.28 14.73 -8.13
C SER A 41 5.87 14.22 -7.78
N PRO A 42 4.78 14.83 -8.31
CA PRO A 42 3.40 14.37 -8.07
C PRO A 42 3.13 12.91 -8.51
N ALA A 43 3.99 12.35 -9.36
CA ALA A 43 3.98 10.95 -9.75
C ALA A 43 4.24 10.00 -8.57
N GLN A 44 5.13 10.37 -7.64
CA GLN A 44 5.45 9.55 -6.47
C GLN A 44 4.25 9.48 -5.51
N LEU A 45 3.60 10.62 -5.29
CA LEU A 45 2.36 10.70 -4.50
C LEU A 45 1.25 9.83 -5.10
N ARG A 46 1.10 9.83 -6.43
CA ARG A 46 0.16 8.94 -7.14
C ARG A 46 0.52 7.47 -6.97
N SER A 47 1.81 7.12 -7.03
CA SER A 47 2.28 5.74 -6.85
C SER A 47 2.00 5.24 -5.43
N ALA A 48 2.37 6.02 -4.40
CA ALA A 48 2.15 5.69 -3.00
C ALA A 48 0.64 5.49 -2.70
N ARG A 49 -0.24 6.36 -3.21
CA ARG A 49 -1.70 6.17 -3.10
C ARG A 49 -2.17 4.85 -3.72
N LYS A 50 -1.66 4.50 -4.91
CA LYS A 50 -2.01 3.24 -5.57
C LYS A 50 -1.51 2.02 -4.81
N ASN A 51 -0.35 2.10 -4.16
CA ASN A 51 0.19 0.99 -3.36
C ASN A 51 -0.68 0.71 -2.14
N VAL A 52 -1.05 1.75 -1.38
CA VAL A 52 -1.99 1.63 -0.25
C VAL A 52 -3.33 1.02 -0.71
N ALA A 53 -3.88 1.50 -1.83
CA ALA A 53 -5.15 0.99 -2.36
C ALA A 53 -5.07 -0.50 -2.74
N ARG A 54 -3.95 -0.96 -3.31
CA ARG A 54 -3.76 -2.37 -3.67
C ARG A 54 -3.71 -3.26 -2.43
N ILE A 55 -3.03 -2.83 -1.37
CA ILE A 55 -2.96 -3.58 -0.10
C ILE A 55 -4.36 -3.72 0.51
N LEU A 56 -5.10 -2.62 0.61
CA LEU A 56 -6.48 -2.62 1.12
C LEU A 56 -7.41 -3.51 0.28
N THR A 57 -7.25 -3.50 -1.05
CA THR A 57 -8.03 -4.34 -1.95
C THR A 57 -7.76 -5.82 -1.71
N GLU A 58 -6.50 -6.20 -1.50
CA GLU A 58 -6.13 -7.59 -1.21
C GLU A 58 -6.65 -8.04 0.17
N MET A 59 -6.55 -7.19 1.20
CA MET A 59 -7.16 -7.46 2.51
C MET A 59 -8.66 -7.69 2.39
N ARG A 60 -9.37 -6.78 1.71
CA ARG A 60 -10.81 -6.90 1.50
C ARG A 60 -11.19 -8.14 0.70
N ARG A 61 -10.38 -8.52 -0.29
CA ARG A 61 -10.58 -9.75 -1.06
C ARG A 61 -10.50 -10.98 -0.15
N ARG A 62 -9.55 -11.02 0.78
CA ARG A 62 -9.40 -12.12 1.75
C ARG A 62 -10.56 -12.17 2.74
N GLU A 63 -10.99 -11.01 3.25
CA GLU A 63 -12.19 -10.92 4.10
C GLU A 63 -13.42 -11.50 3.40
N ILE A 64 -13.68 -11.07 2.16
CA ILE A 64 -14.84 -11.55 1.38
C ILE A 64 -14.75 -13.06 1.16
N ALA A 65 -13.57 -13.59 0.82
CA ALA A 65 -13.36 -15.03 0.65
C ALA A 65 -13.63 -15.82 1.93
N ASN A 66 -13.16 -15.32 3.09
CA ASN A 66 -13.43 -15.95 4.39
C ASN A 66 -14.92 -15.90 4.75
N THR A 67 -15.61 -14.79 4.48
CA THR A 67 -17.05 -14.68 4.76
C THR A 67 -17.93 -15.52 3.83
N ALA A 68 -17.47 -15.81 2.60
CA ALA A 68 -18.20 -16.64 1.65
C ALA A 68 -18.05 -18.15 1.91
N GLN A 69 -17.12 -18.55 2.78
CA GLN A 69 -16.89 -19.94 3.18
C GLN A 69 -17.57 -20.31 4.51
N ALA A 70 -18.25 -19.35 5.14
CA ALA A 70 -19.09 -19.54 6.33
C ALA A 70 -20.57 -19.62 5.93
#